data_AF-A0A1Y6EQ75-F1
#
_entry.id   AF-A0A1Y6EQ75-F1
#
_cell.length_a   1.000
_cell.length_b   1.000
_cell.length_c   1.000
_cell.angle_alpha   90.00
_cell.angle_beta   90.00
_cell.angle_gamma   90.00
#
_symmetry.space_group_name_H-M   'P 1'
#
loop_
_entity.id
_entity.type
_entity.pdbx_description
1 polymer ?
#
loop_
_entity_poly.entity_id
_entity_poly.type
_entity_poly.pdbx_seq_one_letter_code
_entity_poly.pdbx_strand_id
1 'polypeptide(L)'
;MDSATFVPGKRKYLFCTDEKGGAILQSIIDQVVDKNLSFEMVFIGKVQFTDLVAWLSEQRMGSYLYIAAHWNQLKAIKQLAEEIGFSEEEAQYIGYGEKEKNVFCGRFHGITTIDTENTEQVEVNCLGLVVVRILLHI
;
A
#
# COMPACT_ATOMS: atom_id res chain seq x y z
N MET A 1 4.78 -7.69 8.25
CA MET A 1 5.04 -6.38 7.62
C MET A 1 5.50 -6.63 6.21
N ASP A 2 4.75 -6.16 5.23
CA ASP A 2 5.14 -6.29 3.82
C ASP A 2 6.44 -5.48 3.61
N SER A 3 7.50 -6.15 3.16
CA SER A 3 8.78 -5.53 2.84
C SER A 3 8.87 -5.24 1.36
N ALA A 4 9.37 -4.06 0.99
CA ALA A 4 9.58 -3.71 -0.40
C ALA A 4 10.81 -4.47 -0.98
N THR A 5 10.75 -4.79 -2.28
CA THR A 5 11.81 -5.50 -3.00
C THR A 5 12.33 -4.64 -4.14
N PHE A 6 13.64 -4.47 -4.24
CA PHE A 6 14.26 -3.73 -5.34
C PHE A 6 14.11 -4.49 -6.66
N VAL A 7 13.57 -3.83 -7.68
CA VAL A 7 13.39 -4.40 -9.03
C VAL A 7 14.39 -3.76 -9.99
N PRO A 8 15.42 -4.48 -10.46
CA PRO A 8 16.44 -3.93 -11.35
C PRO A 8 15.93 -3.73 -12.79
N GLY A 9 16.72 -3.02 -13.61
CA GLY A 9 16.51 -2.91 -15.06
C GLY A 9 15.46 -1.89 -15.49
N LYS A 10 14.91 -1.11 -14.54
CA LYS A 10 13.93 -0.06 -14.80
C LYS A 10 14.65 1.25 -15.17
N ARG A 11 14.01 2.06 -16.04
CA ARG A 11 14.59 3.31 -16.58
C ARG A 11 14.54 4.45 -15.56
N LYS A 12 13.52 4.46 -14.72
CA LYS A 12 13.28 5.47 -13.69
C LYS A 12 12.55 4.84 -12.51
N TYR A 13 12.89 5.25 -11.31
CA TYR A 13 12.26 4.79 -10.07
C TYR A 13 11.41 5.93 -9.49
N LEU A 14 10.19 5.61 -9.08
CA LEU A 14 9.24 6.58 -8.57
C LEU A 14 8.89 6.18 -7.15
N PHE A 15 9.00 7.11 -6.20
CA PHE A 15 8.69 6.87 -4.80
C PHE A 15 7.54 7.79 -4.38
N CYS A 16 6.40 7.22 -4.00
CA CYS A 16 5.27 7.94 -3.44
C CYS A 16 5.07 7.49 -2.00
N THR A 17 5.39 8.36 -1.04
CA THR A 17 5.45 7.93 0.35
C THR A 17 5.23 9.05 1.36
N ASP A 18 4.91 8.74 2.61
CA ASP A 18 4.97 9.70 3.71
C ASP A 18 6.23 9.45 4.56
N GLU A 19 6.34 10.08 5.73
CA GLU A 19 7.51 9.91 6.61
C GLU A 19 7.72 8.44 7.03
N LYS A 20 6.64 7.74 7.39
CA LYS A 20 6.72 6.33 7.82
C LYS A 20 7.02 5.40 6.65
N GLY A 21 6.36 5.60 5.52
CA GLY A 21 6.61 4.80 4.33
C GLY A 21 8.02 5.02 3.77
N GLY A 22 8.57 6.24 3.88
CA GLY A 22 9.93 6.56 3.46
C GLY A 22 10.96 5.72 4.22
N ALA A 23 10.76 5.54 5.53
CA ALA A 23 11.59 4.65 6.34
C ALA A 23 11.50 3.17 5.89
N ILE A 24 10.33 2.72 5.44
CA ILE A 24 10.14 1.35 4.89
C ILE A 24 10.86 1.18 3.56
N LEU A 25 10.84 2.21 2.72
CA LEU A 25 11.48 2.22 1.40
C LEU A 25 12.96 2.61 1.42
N GLN A 26 13.50 3.00 2.58
CA GLN A 26 14.84 3.56 2.70
C GLN A 26 15.91 2.65 2.08
N SER A 27 15.83 1.34 2.33
CA SER A 27 16.79 0.38 1.78
C SER A 27 16.78 0.29 0.25
N ILE A 28 15.64 0.60 -0.39
CA ILE A 28 15.52 0.65 -1.85
C ILE A 28 16.01 1.99 -2.37
N ILE A 29 15.66 3.08 -1.68
CA ILE A 29 16.12 4.43 -2.01
C ILE A 29 17.64 4.47 -1.99
N ASP A 30 18.27 3.93 -0.94
CA ASP A 30 19.73 3.85 -0.81
C ASP A 30 20.35 3.08 -1.98
N GLN A 31 19.77 1.94 -2.37
CA GLN A 31 20.24 1.18 -3.52
C GLN A 31 20.12 1.94 -4.85
N VAL A 32 19.06 2.72 -5.03
CA VAL A 32 18.85 3.54 -6.23
C VAL A 32 19.86 4.68 -6.29
N VAL A 33 20.14 5.31 -5.14
CA VAL A 33 21.14 6.38 -5.00
C VAL A 33 22.56 5.83 -5.22
N ASP A 34 22.92 4.72 -4.55
CA ASP A 34 24.24 4.10 -4.66
C ASP A 34 24.57 3.66 -6.10
N LYS A 35 23.55 3.22 -6.84
CA LYS A 35 23.67 2.82 -8.25
C LYS A 35 23.55 3.99 -9.23
N ASN A 36 23.38 5.22 -8.72
CA ASN A 36 23.19 6.44 -9.50
C ASN A 36 22.08 6.31 -10.56
N LEU A 37 20.97 5.69 -10.17
CA LEU A 37 19.81 5.46 -11.04
C LEU A 37 18.88 6.68 -11.02
N SER A 38 18.14 6.90 -12.12
CA SER A 38 17.18 8.01 -12.20
C SER A 38 15.98 7.76 -11.30
N PHE A 39 15.65 8.72 -10.43
CA PHE A 39 14.48 8.61 -9.56
C PHE A 39 13.79 9.94 -9.27
N GLU A 40 12.53 9.84 -8.86
CA GLU A 40 11.73 10.94 -8.32
C GLU A 40 11.02 10.49 -7.05
N MET A 41 10.79 11.44 -6.14
CA MET A 41 10.13 11.19 -4.87
C MET A 41 9.06 12.24 -4.61
N VAL A 42 7.88 11.79 -4.22
CA VAL A 42 6.72 12.61 -3.86
C VAL A 42 6.27 12.22 -2.46
N PHE A 43 6.04 13.24 -1.63
CA PHE A 43 5.59 13.06 -0.25
C PHE A 43 4.08 13.18 -0.12
N ILE A 44 3.43 12.08 0.27
CA ILE A 44 1.99 12.02 0.57
C ILE A 44 1.69 12.95 1.75
N GLY A 45 0.63 13.75 1.61
CA GLY A 45 0.25 14.78 2.58
C GLY A 45 0.96 16.13 2.42
N LYS A 46 2.05 16.20 1.63
CA LYS A 46 2.67 17.47 1.22
C LYS A 46 2.19 17.96 -0.14
N VAL A 47 1.77 17.04 -1.01
CA VAL A 47 1.18 17.35 -2.32
C VAL A 47 -0.34 17.22 -2.27
N GLN A 48 -1.03 18.03 -3.07
CA GLN A 48 -2.47 17.85 -3.26
C GLN A 48 -2.73 16.59 -4.10
N PHE A 49 -3.91 16.01 -3.93
CA PHE A 49 -4.29 14.82 -4.69
C PHE A 49 -4.24 15.05 -6.21
N THR A 50 -4.65 16.23 -6.68
CA THR A 50 -4.57 16.62 -8.10
C THR A 50 -3.14 16.64 -8.63
N ASP A 51 -2.18 17.07 -7.81
CA ASP A 51 -0.77 17.13 -8.19
C ASP A 51 -0.17 15.73 -8.27
N LEU A 52 -0.63 14.81 -7.40
CA LEU A 52 -0.24 13.40 -7.46
C LEU A 52 -0.75 12.74 -8.74
N VAL A 53 -2.00 13.02 -9.15
CA VAL A 53 -2.57 12.54 -10.42
C VAL A 53 -1.75 13.03 -11.60
N ALA A 54 -1.43 14.33 -11.63
CA ALA A 54 -0.64 14.92 -12.70
C ALA A 54 0.77 14.29 -12.75
N TRP A 55 1.44 14.18 -11.60
CA TRP A 55 2.76 13.57 -11.51
C TRP A 55 2.76 12.12 -11.98
N LEU A 56 1.79 11.29 -11.59
CA LEU A 56 1.67 9.90 -12.06
C LEU A 56 1.41 9.83 -13.58
N SER A 57 0.63 10.76 -14.11
CA SER A 57 0.25 10.80 -15.53
C SER A 57 1.40 11.23 -16.46
N GLU A 58 2.39 11.94 -15.94
CA GLU A 58 3.57 12.39 -16.69
C GLU A 58 4.65 11.31 -16.84
N GLN A 59 4.46 10.14 -16.23
CA GLN A 59 5.48 9.10 -16.17
C GLN A 59 5.61 8.34 -17.49
N ARG A 60 6.85 8.12 -17.92
CA ARG A 60 7.16 7.42 -19.17
C ARG A 60 7.23 5.91 -18.95
N MET A 61 6.98 5.14 -20.02
CA MET A 61 7.16 3.68 -20.04
C MET A 61 8.54 3.25 -19.54
N GLY A 62 8.58 2.17 -18.74
CA GLY A 62 9.78 1.67 -18.09
C GLY A 62 10.10 2.33 -16.75
N SER A 63 9.18 3.15 -16.22
CA SER A 63 9.23 3.60 -14.83
C SER A 63 8.74 2.49 -13.89
N TYR A 64 9.22 2.48 -12.65
CA TYR A 64 8.76 1.55 -11.62
C TYR A 64 8.35 2.31 -10.36
N LEU A 65 7.15 2.05 -9.88
CA LEU A 65 6.49 2.83 -8.84
C LEU A 65 6.51 2.09 -7.50
N TYR A 66 7.12 2.69 -6.49
CA TYR A 66 7.04 2.26 -5.11
C TYR A 66 6.09 3.18 -4.35
N ILE A 67 5.07 2.61 -3.73
CA ILE A 67 4.13 3.34 -2.88
C ILE A 67 4.19 2.76 -1.48
N ALA A 68 4.49 3.58 -0.49
CA ALA A 68 4.41 3.19 0.91
C ALA A 68 3.58 4.20 1.69
N ALA A 69 2.41 3.77 2.19
CA ALA A 69 1.42 4.64 2.81
C ALA A 69 0.57 3.88 3.85
N HIS A 70 -0.17 4.63 4.68
CA HIS A 70 -1.14 4.04 5.59
C HIS A 70 -2.21 3.28 4.79
N TRP A 71 -2.67 2.12 5.26
CA TRP A 71 -3.66 1.28 4.54
C TRP A 71 -4.89 2.07 4.05
N ASN A 72 -5.42 2.94 4.90
CA ASN A 72 -6.56 3.82 4.59
C ASN A 72 -6.33 4.72 3.37
N GLN A 73 -5.10 5.13 3.11
CA GLN A 73 -4.74 5.97 1.95
C GLN A 73 -4.26 5.13 0.76
N LEU A 74 -3.55 4.03 1.04
CA LEU A 74 -2.96 3.18 0.02
C LEU A 74 -4.00 2.65 -0.97
N LYS A 75 -5.20 2.31 -0.51
CA LYS A 75 -6.28 1.83 -1.40
C LYS A 75 -6.64 2.86 -2.49
N ALA A 76 -6.81 4.12 -2.10
CA ALA A 76 -7.16 5.18 -3.04
C ALA A 76 -6.00 5.46 -4.02
N ILE A 77 -4.75 5.46 -3.52
CA ILE A 77 -3.57 5.71 -4.35
C ILE A 77 -3.31 4.54 -5.31
N LYS A 78 -3.50 3.29 -4.86
CA LYS A 78 -3.38 2.09 -5.71
C LYS A 78 -4.38 2.15 -6.86
N GLN A 79 -5.66 2.40 -6.55
CA GLN A 79 -6.70 2.52 -7.58
C GLN A 79 -6.34 3.60 -8.61
N LEU A 80 -5.86 4.75 -8.13
CA LEU A 80 -5.44 5.84 -9.02
C LEU A 80 -4.29 5.43 -9.94
N ALA A 81 -3.27 4.76 -9.41
CA ALA A 81 -2.12 4.32 -10.20
C ALA A 81 -2.56 3.32 -11.29
N GLU A 82 -3.45 2.39 -10.97
CA GLU A 82 -4.03 1.45 -11.93
C GLU A 82 -4.87 2.14 -13.00
N GLU A 83 -5.70 3.12 -12.62
CA GLU A 83 -6.50 3.93 -13.56
C GLU A 83 -5.63 4.73 -14.54
N ILE A 84 -4.43 5.16 -14.12
CA ILE A 84 -3.44 5.84 -14.96
C ILE A 84 -2.67 4.85 -15.85
N GLY A 85 -2.71 3.55 -15.53
CA GLY A 85 -2.14 2.49 -16.34
C GLY A 85 -0.91 1.81 -15.75
N PHE A 86 -0.58 2.03 -14.48
CA PHE A 86 0.44 1.21 -13.80
C PHE A 86 -0.09 -0.19 -13.56
N SER A 87 0.62 -1.19 -14.09
CA SER A 87 0.34 -2.60 -13.82
C SER A 87 0.93 -3.08 -12.49
N GLU A 88 0.48 -4.23 -12.00
CA GLU A 88 1.08 -4.87 -10.81
C GLU A 88 2.56 -5.28 -11.03
N GLU A 89 3.00 -5.39 -12.28
CA GLU A 89 4.40 -5.67 -12.64
C GLU A 89 5.28 -4.41 -12.71
N GLU A 90 4.67 -3.22 -12.62
CA GLU A 90 5.32 -1.92 -12.71
C GLU A 90 5.18 -1.10 -11.43
N ALA A 91 4.49 -1.65 -10.42
CA ALA A 91 4.31 -1.00 -9.13
C ALA A 91 4.40 -1.99 -7.96
N GLN A 92 4.92 -1.51 -6.83
CA GLN A 92 4.87 -2.20 -5.55
C GLN A 92 4.15 -1.31 -4.53
N TYR A 93 3.15 -1.89 -3.85
CA TYR A 93 2.30 -1.20 -2.88
C TYR A 93 2.55 -1.77 -1.49
N ILE A 94 3.01 -0.94 -0.57
CA ILE A 94 3.34 -1.31 0.80
C ILE A 94 2.43 -0.54 1.75
N GLY A 95 1.61 -1.26 2.50
CA GLY A 95 0.74 -0.69 3.51
C GLY A 95 1.32 -0.84 4.91
N TYR A 96 1.21 0.21 5.71
CA TYR A 96 1.51 0.15 7.14
C TYR A 96 0.32 0.66 7.96
N GLY A 97 0.37 0.41 9.27
CA GLY A 97 -0.72 0.71 10.21
C GLY A 97 -1.74 -0.42 10.29
N GLU A 98 -2.84 -0.15 10.99
CA GLU A 98 -3.94 -1.10 11.14
C GLU A 98 -4.64 -1.31 9.79
N LYS A 99 -4.70 -2.57 9.36
CA LYS A 99 -5.46 -2.98 8.19
C LYS A 99 -6.84 -3.39 8.65
N GLU A 100 -7.81 -2.51 8.46
CA GLU A 100 -9.21 -2.83 8.69
C GLU A 100 -9.65 -3.93 7.71
N LYS A 101 -10.10 -5.06 8.24
CA LYS A 101 -10.83 -6.07 7.47
C LYS A 101 -12.28 -6.08 7.90
N ASN A 102 -13.18 -6.05 6.94
CA ASN A 102 -14.61 -6.21 7.21
C ASN A 102 -14.98 -7.68 7.09
N VAL A 103 -15.47 -8.23 8.18
CA VAL A 103 -16.03 -9.58 8.24
C VAL A 103 -17.54 -9.47 8.13
N PHE A 104 -18.10 -10.17 7.14
CA PHE A 104 -19.54 -10.32 7.02
C PHE A 104 -20.01 -11.56 7.78
N CYS A 105 -20.91 -11.36 8.75
CA CYS A 105 -21.57 -12.47 9.42
C CYS A 105 -22.80 -12.92 8.62
N GLY A 106 -22.72 -14.07 7.95
CA GLY A 106 -23.83 -14.65 7.18
C GLY A 106 -25.09 -14.96 8.01
N ARG A 107 -25.01 -14.97 9.35
CA ARG A 107 -26.14 -15.24 10.24
C ARG A 107 -26.87 -13.98 10.72
N PHE A 108 -26.13 -12.91 11.00
CA PHE A 108 -26.71 -11.63 11.45
C PHE A 108 -26.80 -10.59 10.34
N HIS A 109 -26.28 -10.91 9.15
CA HIS A 109 -26.09 -9.98 8.02
C HIS A 109 -25.38 -8.68 8.43
N GLY A 110 -24.64 -8.71 9.55
CA GLY A 110 -23.89 -7.60 10.10
C GLY A 110 -22.45 -7.61 9.60
N ILE A 111 -21.88 -6.42 9.45
CA ILE A 111 -20.47 -6.21 9.14
C ILE A 111 -19.76 -5.89 10.45
N THR A 112 -18.68 -6.61 10.76
CA THR A 112 -17.76 -6.27 11.84
C THR A 112 -16.41 -5.89 11.26
N THR A 113 -15.90 -4.73 11.64
CA THR A 113 -14.55 -4.27 11.29
C THR A 113 -13.57 -4.82 12.32
N ILE A 114 -12.49 -5.44 11.85
CA ILE A 114 -11.44 -6.01 12.68
C ILE A 114 -10.08 -5.44 12.29
N ASP A 115 -9.25 -5.14 13.28
CA ASP A 115 -7.88 -4.68 13.09
C ASP A 115 -6.94 -5.88 12.96
N THR A 116 -6.27 -5.95 11.81
CA THR A 116 -5.45 -7.13 11.47
C THR A 116 -3.96 -6.88 11.76
N GLU A 117 -3.61 -6.44 12.97
CA GLU A 117 -2.20 -6.11 13.25
C GLU A 117 -1.34 -7.29 13.70
N ASN A 118 -1.88 -8.35 14.33
CA ASN A 118 -1.08 -9.55 14.62
C ASN A 118 -1.87 -10.76 15.16
N THR A 119 -2.99 -11.12 14.54
CA THR A 119 -3.80 -12.22 15.10
C THR A 119 -4.32 -13.15 14.02
N GLU A 120 -3.75 -14.36 13.97
CA GLU A 120 -4.23 -15.48 13.15
C GLU A 120 -5.67 -15.89 13.51
N GLN A 121 -6.20 -15.37 14.62
CA GLN A 121 -7.50 -15.70 15.19
C GLN A 121 -8.18 -14.44 15.74
N VAL A 122 -9.18 -13.93 15.03
CA VAL A 122 -10.02 -12.84 15.54
C VAL A 122 -11.36 -13.42 15.99
N GLU A 123 -11.71 -13.20 17.26
CA GLU A 123 -13.00 -13.58 17.82
C GLU A 123 -14.01 -12.45 17.56
N VAL A 124 -14.91 -12.67 16.61
CA VAL A 124 -15.96 -11.71 16.29
C VAL A 124 -17.17 -11.99 17.18
N ASN A 125 -17.46 -11.07 18.11
CA ASN A 125 -18.64 -11.15 18.97
C ASN A 125 -19.84 -10.54 18.25
N CYS A 126 -20.71 -11.39 17.70
CA CYS A 126 -22.03 -10.95 17.26
C CYS A 126 -22.91 -10.74 18.51
N LEU A 127 -23.68 -9.63 18.55
CA LEU A 127 -24.60 -9.24 19.64
C LEU A 127 -25.50 -10.41 20.11
N GLY A 128 -24.95 -11.24 21.02
CA GLY A 128 -25.60 -12.40 21.64
C GLY A 128 -25.10 -13.78 21.19
N LEU A 129 -23.89 -14.21 21.61
CA LEU A 129 -23.46 -15.63 21.76
C LEU A 129 -22.93 -16.41 20.54
N VAL A 130 -22.43 -15.76 19.47
CA VAL A 130 -21.67 -16.49 18.44
C VAL A 130 -20.28 -15.90 18.29
N VAL A 131 -19.28 -16.64 18.77
CA VAL A 131 -17.86 -16.38 18.50
C VAL A 131 -17.51 -17.09 17.20
N VAL A 132 -17.33 -16.34 16.12
CA VAL A 132 -16.81 -16.88 14.87
C VAL A 132 -15.30 -16.77 14.91
N ARG A 133 -14.61 -17.92 14.92
CA ARG A 133 -13.14 -17.99 14.87
C ARG A 133 -12.73 -18.00 13.40
N ILE A 134 -12.24 -16.86 12.91
CA ILE A 134 -11.82 -16.73 11.52
C ILE A 134 -10.32 -17.00 11.46
N LEU A 135 -9.94 -18.08 10.77
CA LEU A 135 -8.55 -18.39 10.45
C LEU A 135 -8.16 -17.55 9.23
N LEU A 136 -7.47 -16.45 9.48
CA LEU A 136 -6.91 -15.63 8.41
C LEU A 136 -5.61 -16.31 7.95
N HIS A 137 -5.64 -16.98 6.79
CA HIS A 137 -4.40 -17.36 6.11
C HIS A 137 -3.78 -16.07 5.57
N ILE A 138 -2.70 -15.62 6.21
CA ILE A 138 -1.86 -14.50 5.78
C ILE A 138 -0.90 -15.03 4.70
#